data_AF-A0A3A8JGX6-F1
#
_entry.id   AF-A0A3A8JGX6-F1
#
_cell.length_a   1.000
_cell.length_b   1.000
_cell.length_c   1.000
_cell.angle_alpha   90.00
_cell.angle_beta   90.00
_cell.angle_gamma   90.00
#
_symmetry.space_group_name_H-M   'P 1'
#
loop_
_entity.id
_entity.type
_entity.pdbx_description
1 polymer ?
#
loop_
_entity_poly.entity_id
_entity_poly.type
_entity_poly.pdbx_seq_one_letter_code
_entity_poly.pdbx_strand_id
1 'polypeptide(L)'
;RKGVAAALLDTGLGVPAFAAIMVVVTGFEEFVFRGFLVPRLRVVLGRWVPAVLVAAVLFSVGHFYEGTLAVFQTFVMGAWFGFVFWYHGRLLPLIVAHAAFNTISFALVMWLTRSGFLEKLPPL
;
A
#
# COMPACT_ATOMS: atom_id res chain seq x y z
N ARG A 1 1.49 4.20 18.90
CA ARG A 1 0.70 4.56 17.69
C ARG A 1 1.16 5.86 16.99
N LYS A 2 2.24 6.52 17.45
CA LYS A 2 2.88 7.67 16.75
C LYS A 2 4.14 7.29 15.95
N GLY A 3 4.59 6.03 16.01
CA GLY A 3 5.95 5.63 15.61
C GLY A 3 6.23 5.75 14.11
N VAL A 4 5.39 5.20 13.23
CA VAL A 4 5.71 5.12 11.79
C VAL A 4 5.53 6.47 11.09
N ALA A 5 4.43 7.18 11.35
CA ALA A 5 4.21 8.51 10.78
C ALA A 5 5.23 9.54 11.27
N ALA A 6 5.58 9.53 12.56
CA ALA A 6 6.65 10.39 13.07
C ALA A 6 8.01 9.99 12.49
N ALA A 7 8.35 8.70 12.45
CA ALA A 7 9.60 8.22 11.86
C ALA A 7 9.73 8.59 10.38
N LEU A 8 8.63 8.53 9.61
CA LEU A 8 8.59 8.96 8.21
C LEU A 8 8.85 10.47 8.06
N LEU A 9 8.34 11.30 8.98
CA LEU A 9 8.62 12.74 8.99
C LEU A 9 10.06 13.05 9.44
N ASP A 10 10.61 12.23 10.32
CA ASP A 10 11.98 12.35 10.83
C ASP A 10 13.05 11.93 9.81
N THR A 11 12.66 11.27 8.69
CA THR A 11 13.60 10.92 7.62
C THR A 11 14.22 12.13 6.90
N GLY A 12 13.60 13.32 7.01
CA GLY A 12 14.01 14.52 6.29
C GLY A 12 13.78 14.46 4.76
N LEU A 13 13.14 13.41 4.26
CA LEU A 13 12.87 13.24 2.83
C LEU A 13 11.79 14.22 2.35
N GLY A 14 12.08 14.92 1.25
CA GLY A 14 11.08 15.69 0.51
C GLY A 14 10.12 14.77 -0.26
N VAL A 15 8.91 15.26 -0.54
CA VAL A 15 7.87 14.53 -1.30
C VAL A 15 8.39 13.96 -2.63
N PRO A 16 9.18 14.67 -3.46
CA PRO A 16 9.69 14.11 -4.72
C PRO A 16 10.64 12.92 -4.52
N ALA A 17 11.53 12.98 -3.53
CA ALA A 17 12.45 11.89 -3.22
C ALA A 17 11.70 10.66 -2.70
N PHE A 18 10.71 10.88 -1.82
CA PHE A 18 9.82 9.83 -1.34
C PHE A 18 9.06 9.16 -2.49
N ALA A 19 8.50 9.95 -3.41
CA ALA A 19 7.78 9.43 -4.57
C ALA A 19 8.64 8.53 -5.46
N ALA A 20 9.90 8.93 -5.72
CA ALA A 20 10.84 8.13 -6.50
C ALA A 20 11.15 6.78 -5.83
N ILE A 21 11.34 6.78 -4.51
CA ILE A 21 11.56 5.55 -3.73
C ILE A 21 10.30 4.66 -3.78
N MET A 22 9.11 5.25 -3.63
CA MET A 22 7.85 4.51 -3.66
C MET A 22 7.62 3.80 -4.99
N VAL A 23 8.05 4.35 -6.13
CA VAL A 23 7.96 3.63 -7.42
C VAL A 23 8.73 2.31 -7.39
N VAL A 24 9.90 2.29 -6.75
CA VAL A 24 10.72 1.07 -6.64
C VAL A 24 10.09 0.08 -5.65
N VAL A 25 9.68 0.57 -4.47
CA VAL A 25 9.07 -0.26 -3.42
C VAL A 25 7.77 -0.89 -3.92
N THR A 26 6.85 -0.09 -4.42
CA THR A 26 5.57 -0.60 -4.92
C THR A 26 5.76 -1.40 -6.20
N GLY A 27 6.77 -1.09 -7.02
CA GLY A 27 7.19 -1.92 -8.14
C GLY A 27 7.50 -3.35 -7.73
N PHE A 28 8.30 -3.51 -6.67
CA PHE A 28 8.62 -4.82 -6.09
C PHE A 28 7.38 -5.51 -5.52
N GLU A 29 6.56 -4.81 -4.74
CA GLU A 29 5.36 -5.39 -4.13
C GLU A 29 4.33 -5.85 -5.17
N GLU A 30 4.04 -5.03 -6.18
CA GLU A 30 3.13 -5.41 -7.25
C GLU A 30 3.68 -6.58 -8.07
N PHE A 31 4.99 -6.62 -8.33
CA PHE A 31 5.62 -7.74 -9.01
C PHE A 31 5.49 -9.04 -8.22
N VAL A 32 5.80 -9.03 -6.92
CA VAL A 32 5.73 -10.21 -6.06
C VAL A 32 4.29 -10.67 -5.86
N PHE A 33 3.37 -9.77 -5.49
CA PHE A 33 2.03 -10.18 -5.10
C PHE A 33 1.10 -10.35 -6.31
N ARG A 34 1.11 -9.43 -7.28
CA ARG A 34 0.20 -9.49 -8.43
C ARG A 34 0.85 -10.22 -9.60
N GLY A 35 2.11 -9.90 -9.91
CA GLY A 35 2.84 -10.50 -11.03
C GLY A 35 3.18 -11.99 -10.81
N PHE A 36 3.49 -12.38 -9.58
CA PHE A 36 3.91 -13.74 -9.25
C PHE A 36 2.89 -14.52 -8.42
N LEU A 37 2.53 -14.03 -7.22
CA LEU A 37 1.78 -14.82 -6.24
C LEU A 37 0.34 -15.12 -6.70
N VAL A 38 -0.40 -14.12 -7.21
CA VAL A 38 -1.77 -14.31 -7.71
C VAL A 38 -1.83 -15.37 -8.83
N PRO A 39 -1.01 -15.33 -9.91
CA PRO A 39 -0.99 -16.39 -10.91
C PRO A 39 -0.66 -17.78 -10.34
N ARG A 40 0.26 -17.87 -9.38
CA ARG A 40 0.63 -19.16 -8.76
C ARG A 40 -0.51 -19.72 -7.91
N LEU A 41 -1.15 -18.88 -7.10
CA LEU A 41 -2.33 -19.26 -6.34
C LEU A 41 -3.49 -19.62 -7.27
N ARG A 42 -3.62 -18.97 -8.45
CA ARG A 42 -4.64 -19.32 -9.45
C ARG A 42 -4.43 -20.73 -10.00
N VAL A 43 -3.19 -21.17 -10.20
CA VAL A 43 -2.87 -22.54 -10.61
C VAL A 43 -3.24 -23.54 -9.52
N VAL A 44 -2.90 -23.25 -8.26
CA VAL A 44 -3.16 -24.15 -7.13
C VAL A 44 -4.64 -24.24 -6.76
N LEU A 45 -5.35 -23.11 -6.71
CA LEU A 45 -6.73 -23.00 -6.22
C LEU A 45 -7.78 -23.16 -7.32
N GLY A 46 -7.38 -23.19 -8.60
CA GLY A 46 -8.28 -23.40 -9.73
C GLY A 46 -9.23 -22.24 -10.04
N ARG A 47 -9.22 -21.14 -9.27
CA ARG A 47 -10.12 -19.99 -9.45
C ARG A 47 -9.42 -18.66 -9.13
N TRP A 48 -9.82 -17.58 -9.81
CA TRP A 48 -9.21 -16.25 -9.66
C TRP A 48 -9.57 -15.55 -8.35
N VAL A 49 -10.84 -15.57 -7.96
CA VAL A 49 -11.32 -14.93 -6.72
C VAL A 49 -10.56 -15.42 -5.47
N PRO A 50 -10.46 -16.73 -5.17
CA PRO A 50 -9.71 -17.16 -3.99
C PRO A 50 -8.21 -16.88 -4.10
N ALA A 51 -7.62 -16.91 -5.30
CA ALA A 51 -6.22 -16.54 -5.49
C ALA A 51 -5.95 -15.06 -5.15
N VAL A 52 -6.83 -14.15 -5.59
CA VAL A 52 -6.76 -12.73 -5.26
C VAL A 52 -6.95 -12.50 -3.76
N LEU A 53 -7.96 -13.12 -3.15
CA LEU A 53 -8.25 -12.93 -1.73
C LEU A 53 -7.12 -13.46 -0.84
N VAL A 54 -6.57 -14.65 -1.14
CA VAL A 54 -5.44 -15.21 -0.38
C VAL A 54 -4.20 -14.33 -0.53
N ALA A 55 -3.89 -13.86 -1.74
CA ALA A 55 -2.79 -12.93 -1.95
C ALA A 55 -2.98 -11.61 -1.18
N ALA A 56 -4.21 -11.07 -1.14
CA ALA A 56 -4.54 -9.86 -0.41
C ALA A 56 -4.40 -10.02 1.10
N VAL A 57 -4.79 -11.17 1.67
CA VAL A 57 -4.55 -11.49 3.09
C VAL A 57 -3.06 -11.56 3.38
N LEU A 58 -2.29 -12.27 2.55
CA LEU A 58 -0.84 -12.38 2.75
C LEU A 58 -0.15 -11.01 2.65
N PHE A 59 -0.60 -10.17 1.72
CA PHE A 59 -0.11 -8.80 1.57
C PHE A 59 -0.40 -7.96 2.82
N SER A 60 -1.63 -8.00 3.33
CA SER A 60 -2.03 -7.22 4.52
C SER A 60 -1.37 -7.70 5.80
N VAL A 61 -1.08 -9.00 5.95
CA VAL A 61 -0.30 -9.54 7.07
C VAL A 61 1.12 -8.96 7.08
N GLY A 62 1.73 -8.75 5.90
CA GLY A 62 3.01 -8.06 5.78
C GLY A 62 3.01 -6.64 6.36
N HIS A 63 1.83 -6.02 6.49
CA HIS A 63 1.64 -4.65 6.97
C HIS A 63 1.14 -4.60 8.43
N PHE A 64 1.19 -5.71 9.16
CA PHE A 64 0.66 -5.78 10.54
C PHE A 64 1.32 -4.77 11.49
N TYR A 65 2.59 -4.42 11.25
CA TYR A 65 3.35 -3.45 12.03
C TYR A 65 2.82 -2.00 11.93
N GLU A 66 1.99 -1.70 10.92
CA GLU A 66 1.41 -0.36 10.70
C GLU A 66 0.13 -0.13 11.51
N GLY A 67 -0.42 -1.20 12.10
CA GLY A 67 -1.63 -1.17 12.93
C GLY A 67 -2.88 -1.68 12.22
N THR A 68 -3.93 -1.96 13.00
CA THR A 68 -5.13 -2.68 12.53
C THR A 68 -5.88 -1.97 11.41
N LEU A 69 -5.97 -0.64 11.45
CA LEU A 69 -6.61 0.14 10.38
C LEU A 69 -5.83 0.04 9.07
N ALA A 70 -4.50 0.15 9.13
CA ALA A 70 -3.63 0.01 7.97
C ALA A 70 -3.76 -1.39 7.36
N VAL A 71 -3.72 -2.45 8.18
CA VAL A 71 -3.94 -3.83 7.71
C VAL A 71 -5.26 -3.98 6.95
N PHE A 72 -6.35 -3.43 7.47
CA PHE A 72 -7.64 -3.49 6.81
C PHE A 72 -7.63 -2.72 5.48
N GLN A 73 -7.07 -1.51 5.45
CA GLN A 73 -6.93 -0.71 4.23
C GLN A 73 -6.07 -1.43 3.18
N THR A 74 -4.94 -2.01 3.59
CA THR A 74 -4.03 -2.79 2.74
C THR A 74 -4.72 -4.03 2.19
N PHE A 75 -5.55 -4.72 2.97
CA PHE A 75 -6.34 -5.85 2.48
C PHE A 75 -7.31 -5.42 1.37
N VAL A 76 -8.07 -4.35 1.60
CA VAL A 76 -9.05 -3.83 0.62
C VAL A 76 -8.35 -3.38 -0.67
N MET A 77 -7.26 -2.62 -0.55
CA MET A 77 -6.43 -2.21 -1.69
C MET A 77 -5.84 -3.43 -2.42
N GLY A 78 -5.33 -4.40 -1.67
CA GLY A 78 -4.76 -5.65 -2.17
C GLY A 78 -5.76 -6.43 -3.01
N ALA A 79 -6.98 -6.61 -2.50
CA ALA A 79 -8.07 -7.29 -3.18
C ALA A 79 -8.50 -6.54 -4.44
N TRP A 80 -8.65 -5.21 -4.37
CA TRP A 80 -9.02 -4.38 -5.52
C TRP A 80 -7.96 -4.45 -6.63
N PHE A 81 -6.69 -4.26 -6.31
CA PHE A 81 -5.61 -4.34 -7.30
C PHE A 81 -5.44 -5.74 -7.86
N GLY A 82 -5.64 -6.79 -7.05
CA GLY A 82 -5.66 -8.16 -7.55
C GLY A 82 -6.81 -8.41 -8.54
N PHE A 83 -7.99 -7.82 -8.30
CA PHE A 83 -9.11 -7.86 -9.25
C PHE A 83 -8.80 -7.10 -10.54
N VAL A 84 -8.27 -5.88 -10.45
CA VAL A 84 -7.86 -5.07 -11.61
C VAL A 84 -6.77 -5.79 -12.41
N PHE A 85 -5.79 -6.41 -11.74
CA PHE A 85 -4.77 -7.23 -12.39
C PHE A 85 -5.38 -8.42 -13.12
N TRP A 86 -6.33 -9.13 -12.51
CA TRP A 86 -7.02 -10.24 -13.16
C TRP A 86 -7.70 -9.79 -14.46
N TYR A 87 -8.34 -8.62 -14.48
CA TYR A 87 -9.04 -8.13 -15.68
C TYR A 87 -8.09 -7.59 -16.76
N HIS A 88 -7.06 -6.83 -16.39
CA HIS A 88 -6.21 -6.13 -17.37
C HIS A 88 -4.86 -6.80 -17.66
N GLY A 89 -4.34 -7.62 -16.74
CA GLY A 89 -3.04 -8.29 -16.87
C GLY A 89 -1.82 -7.36 -16.89
N ARG A 90 -1.96 -6.09 -16.48
CA ARG A 90 -0.90 -5.08 -16.55
C ARG A 90 -0.49 -4.62 -15.15
N LEU A 91 0.81 -4.66 -14.86
CA LEU A 91 1.36 -4.20 -13.58
C LEU A 91 1.62 -2.69 -13.53
N LEU A 92 2.03 -2.08 -14.65
CA LEU A 92 2.45 -0.67 -14.65
C LEU A 92 1.39 0.29 -14.09
N PRO A 93 0.09 0.21 -14.46
CA PRO A 93 -0.93 1.07 -13.88
C PRO A 93 -1.11 0.87 -12.36
N LEU A 94 -0.93 -0.37 -11.89
CA LEU A 94 -1.02 -0.69 -10.46
C LEU A 94 0.16 -0.12 -9.70
N ILE A 95 1.37 -0.24 -10.22
CA ILE A 95 2.59 0.33 -9.62
C ILE A 95 2.46 1.84 -9.49
N VAL A 96 1.99 2.52 -10.54
CA VAL A 96 1.78 3.97 -10.53
C VAL A 96 0.71 4.36 -9.52
N ALA A 97 -0.44 3.68 -9.52
CA ALA A 97 -1.52 3.96 -8.58
C ALA A 97 -1.10 3.72 -7.13
N HIS A 98 -0.35 2.65 -6.87
CA HIS A 98 0.17 2.33 -5.54
C HIS A 98 1.18 3.38 -5.07
N ALA A 99 2.18 3.70 -5.90
CA ALA A 99 3.18 4.71 -5.57
C ALA A 99 2.53 6.08 -5.32
N ALA A 100 1.52 6.43 -6.13
CA ALA A 100 0.74 7.65 -5.94
C ALA A 100 -0.01 7.63 -4.61
N PHE A 101 -0.70 6.53 -4.26
CA PHE A 101 -1.40 6.41 -2.98
C PHE A 101 -0.46 6.61 -1.78
N ASN A 102 0.72 5.97 -1.79
CA ASN A 102 1.70 6.10 -0.71
C ASN A 102 2.24 7.53 -0.64
N THR A 103 2.54 8.13 -1.79
CA THR A 103 3.08 9.50 -1.88
C THR A 103 2.05 10.54 -1.41
N ILE A 104 0.80 10.43 -1.84
CA ILE A 104 -0.28 11.33 -1.44
C ILE A 104 -0.54 11.20 0.06
N SER A 105 -0.58 9.97 0.58
CA SER A 105 -0.78 9.73 2.02
C SER A 105 0.35 10.35 2.85
N PHE A 106 1.61 10.19 2.42
CA PHE A 106 2.77 10.82 3.05
C PHE A 106 2.69 12.35 2.99
N ALA A 107 2.40 12.93 1.83
CA ALA A 107 2.28 14.37 1.67
C ALA A 107 1.14 14.95 2.52
N LEU A 108 0.01 14.25 2.61
CA LEU A 108 -1.13 14.63 3.44
C LEU A 108 -0.75 14.63 4.92
N VAL A 109 -0.12 13.56 5.42
CA VAL A 109 0.35 13.48 6.81
C VAL A 109 1.35 14.60 7.10
N MET A 110 2.32 14.81 6.22
CA MET A 110 3.29 15.90 6.35
C MET A 110 2.61 17.27 6.43
N TRP A 111 1.62 17.53 5.58
CA TRP A 111 0.86 18.79 5.60
C TRP A 111 0.02 18.95 6.88
N LEU A 112 -0.67 17.89 7.31
CA LEU A 112 -1.48 17.89 8.54
C LEU A 112 -0.61 18.16 9.78
N THR A 113 0.59 17.58 9.83
CA THR A 113 1.54 17.84 10.92
C THR A 113 2.09 19.25 10.87
N ARG A 114 2.52 19.75 9.70
CA ARG A 114 3.10 21.10 9.57
C ARG A 114 2.07 22.24 9.74
N SER A 115 0.80 21.99 9.46
CA SER A 115 -0.27 22.98 9.62
C SER A 115 -0.73 23.17 11.07
N GLY A 116 -0.24 22.36 12.02
CA GLY A 116 -0.72 22.31 13.39
C GLY A 116 -2.18 21.83 13.51
N PHE A 117 -2.77 21.30 12.42
CA PHE A 117 -4.16 20.86 12.42
C PHE A 117 -4.38 19.71 13.42
N LEU A 118 -3.43 18.77 13.49
CA LEU A 118 -3.49 17.63 14.41
C LEU A 118 -3.48 18.06 15.88
N GLU A 119 -2.88 19.21 16.20
CA GLU A 119 -2.83 19.76 17.56
C GLU A 119 -4.17 20.38 17.99
N LYS A 120 -5.02 20.75 17.02
CA LYS A 120 -6.35 21.33 17.26
C LYS A 120 -7.43 20.27 17.47
N LEU A 121 -7.13 18.99 17.22
CA LEU A 121 -8.09 17.91 17.40
C LEU A 121 -8.14 17.49 18.88
N PRO A 122 -9.35 17.25 19.44
CA PRO A 122 -9.47 16.69 20.78
C PRO A 122 -8.76 15.32 20.82
N PRO A 123 -8.17 14.93 21.96
CA PRO A 123 -7.56 13.63 22.10
C PRO A 123 -8.61 12.54 21.84
N LEU A 124 -8.32 11.68 20.87
CA LEU A 124 -9.10 10.47 20.54
C LEU A 124 -8.88 9.38 21.59
#